data_AF-A0ABD5R414-F1
#
_entry.id   AF-A0ABD5R414-F1
#
_cell.length_a   1.000
_cell.length_b   1.000
_cell.length_c   1.000
_cell.angle_alpha   90.00
_cell.angle_beta   90.00
_cell.angle_gamma   90.00
#
_symmetry.space_group_name_H-M   'P 1'
#
loop_
_entity.id
_entity.type
_entity.pdbx_description
1 polymer ?
#
loop_
_entity_poly.entity_id
_entity_poly.type
_entity_poly.pdbx_seq_one_letter_code
_entity_poly.pdbx_strand_id
1 'polypeptide(L)'
;MSPQRHPSEQTLDRVERFIDDRLVDGGVPGMSLAIVTEDGHRYSKGFGARDLSENAPMTSDTLYGIGSCTKSFTALGIMRLAEQGALDVSDPVTEYLPVYEHVPGDPITVHDLLCHGSGMPSDATAVALITRHVTGKSSTTPLSSADDFRRHVESSLDTRVTDESDPFYYYNSGYTVLGEVIEAVSGTEYREYVRKNVLDPLGMDRSTFDGEAFDGTDDAMSGYYRDDDDLIEGGVPHDRVIDAPGGLLSSVDEMGRYLRMQMNGGTLDGERLVSEDAVATMHEPYTTRETRLDGTEVEYGYGWMLREFLDDRLVEHGGTVTVSTGYVGFLEEAGIGVAIGANATPEVHPMYVGPAVLAILSGRRPSAVPFFALREKVDRIAGVYESHRGLVEAEVEPAGGTATLSMLDREFSLHPTSTDPDDLTFETVTAAGAREPVEFGPTGEGGVDLRFQRWRLQRADTRLEPDHHG
;
A
#
# COMPACT_ATOMS: atom_id res chain seq x y z
N MET A 1 11.19 -21.46 2.84
CA MET A 1 12.56 -21.06 3.23
C MET A 1 12.43 -19.71 3.88
N SER A 2 12.89 -19.57 5.12
CA SER A 2 12.85 -18.29 5.84
C SER A 2 13.73 -17.24 5.15
N PRO A 3 13.40 -15.95 5.24
CA PRO A 3 14.22 -14.86 4.71
C PRO A 3 15.68 -14.91 5.16
N GLN A 4 16.60 -14.53 4.27
CA GLN A 4 18.00 -14.33 4.63
C GLN A 4 18.14 -13.05 5.45
N ARG A 5 18.25 -13.16 6.78
CA ARG A 5 18.55 -12.00 7.68
C ARG A 5 19.83 -11.26 7.28
N HIS A 6 20.78 -11.97 6.66
CA HIS A 6 21.94 -11.37 6.00
C HIS A 6 21.93 -11.79 4.52
N PRO A 7 21.30 -11.00 3.65
CA PRO A 7 21.19 -11.33 2.23
C PRO A 7 22.57 -11.42 1.58
N SER A 8 22.79 -12.44 0.75
CA SER A 8 24.00 -12.51 -0.07
C SER A 8 24.06 -11.37 -1.09
N GLU A 9 25.25 -11.01 -1.59
CA GLU A 9 25.41 -10.06 -2.70
C GLU A 9 24.53 -10.43 -3.90
N GLN A 10 24.47 -11.72 -4.26
CA GLN A 10 23.60 -12.19 -5.35
C GLN A 10 22.11 -11.95 -5.08
N THR A 11 21.67 -12.04 -3.82
CA THR A 11 20.29 -11.74 -3.43
C THR A 11 20.03 -10.24 -3.55
N LEU A 12 20.97 -9.40 -3.08
CA LEU A 12 20.87 -7.94 -3.21
C LEU A 12 20.86 -7.50 -4.69
N ASP A 13 21.71 -8.07 -5.54
CA ASP A 13 21.72 -7.82 -6.99
C ASP A 13 20.38 -8.16 -7.66
N ARG A 14 19.65 -9.16 -7.15
CA ARG A 14 18.30 -9.50 -7.63
C ARG A 14 17.27 -8.47 -7.16
N VAL A 15 17.39 -7.99 -5.93
CA VAL A 15 16.53 -6.93 -5.38
C VAL A 15 16.76 -5.62 -6.13
N GLU A 16 18.01 -5.20 -6.33
CA GLU A 16 18.35 -3.98 -7.05
C GLU A 16 17.78 -3.99 -8.47
N ARG A 17 18.03 -5.05 -9.24
CA ARG A 17 17.45 -5.19 -10.59
C ARG A 17 15.93 -5.14 -10.57
N PHE A 18 15.31 -5.78 -9.59
CA PHE A 18 13.86 -5.74 -9.45
C PHE A 18 13.33 -4.32 -9.19
N ILE A 19 14.04 -3.50 -8.40
CA ILE A 19 13.70 -2.09 -8.18
C ILE A 19 13.96 -1.25 -9.45
N ASP A 20 15.10 -1.44 -10.11
CA ASP A 20 15.45 -0.73 -11.35
C ASP A 20 14.39 -0.95 -12.44
N ASP A 21 13.94 -2.20 -12.62
CA ASP A 21 12.88 -2.48 -13.58
C ASP A 21 11.57 -1.74 -13.23
N ARG A 22 11.25 -1.56 -11.93
CA ARG A 22 10.05 -0.81 -11.51
C ARG A 22 10.18 0.70 -11.69
N LEU A 23 11.39 1.25 -11.61
CA LEU A 23 11.64 2.66 -11.96
C LEU A 23 11.34 2.89 -13.44
N VAL A 24 11.91 2.04 -14.30
CA VAL A 24 11.78 2.15 -15.76
C VAL A 24 10.35 1.91 -16.22
N ASP A 25 9.74 0.79 -15.81
CA ASP A 25 8.38 0.43 -16.23
C ASP A 25 7.33 1.33 -15.59
N GLY A 26 7.51 1.66 -14.30
CA GLY A 26 6.57 2.49 -13.54
C GLY A 26 6.65 3.98 -13.85
N GLY A 27 7.67 4.39 -14.60
CA GLY A 27 7.95 5.76 -15.01
C GLY A 27 8.00 6.75 -13.85
N VAL A 28 8.63 6.37 -12.74
CA VAL A 28 8.84 7.25 -11.59
C VAL A 28 10.28 7.77 -11.58
N PRO A 29 10.52 9.02 -11.14
CA PRO A 29 11.85 9.61 -11.21
C PRO A 29 12.88 8.91 -10.32
N GLY A 30 12.49 8.58 -9.09
CA GLY A 30 13.37 7.95 -8.13
C GLY A 30 12.65 7.16 -7.06
N MET A 31 13.36 6.18 -6.51
CA MET A 31 12.93 5.33 -5.42
C MET A 31 14.07 5.12 -4.43
N SER A 32 13.74 4.92 -3.18
CA SER A 32 14.68 4.50 -2.15
C SER A 32 14.18 3.24 -1.46
N LEU A 33 15.12 2.41 -1.01
CA LEU A 33 14.86 1.13 -0.36
C LEU A 33 15.74 1.03 0.90
N ALA A 34 15.17 0.56 2.00
CA ALA A 34 15.91 0.01 3.12
C ALA A 34 15.43 -1.41 3.44
N ILE A 35 16.38 -2.30 3.72
CA ILE A 35 16.20 -3.63 4.26
C ILE A 35 16.86 -3.63 5.64
N VAL A 36 16.10 -3.94 6.67
CA VAL A 36 16.55 -3.97 8.05
C VAL A 36 16.20 -5.29 8.71
N THR A 37 16.96 -5.69 9.71
CA THR A 37 16.63 -6.85 10.55
C THR A 37 16.56 -6.48 12.01
N GLU A 38 15.84 -7.30 12.76
CA GLU A 38 15.75 -7.30 14.21
C GLU A 38 17.14 -7.15 14.87
N ASP A 39 18.12 -7.94 14.40
CA ASP A 39 19.49 -8.00 14.94
C ASP A 39 20.43 -6.86 14.50
N GLY A 40 19.92 -5.90 13.70
CA GLY A 40 20.62 -4.67 13.36
C GLY A 40 21.37 -4.67 12.04
N HIS A 41 21.28 -5.70 11.22
CA HIS A 41 21.75 -5.62 9.83
C HIS A 41 20.91 -4.61 9.04
N ARG A 42 21.58 -3.81 8.21
CA ARG A 42 20.97 -2.76 7.39
C ARG A 42 21.61 -2.71 6.01
N TYR A 43 20.76 -2.66 5.00
CA TYR A 43 21.12 -2.34 3.63
C TYR A 43 20.16 -1.27 3.13
N SER A 44 20.66 -0.16 2.60
CA SER A 44 19.80 0.87 2.02
C SER A 44 20.45 1.56 0.83
N LYS A 45 19.61 1.96 -0.13
CA LYS A 45 20.05 2.52 -1.41
C LYS A 45 18.96 3.41 -2.02
N GLY A 46 19.39 4.48 -2.68
CA GLY A 46 18.55 5.28 -3.56
C GLY A 46 18.82 4.96 -5.02
N PHE A 47 17.79 5.09 -5.84
CA PHE A 47 17.78 4.75 -7.25
C PHE A 47 17.06 5.87 -8.03
N GLY A 48 17.60 6.23 -9.20
CA GLY A 48 17.06 7.33 -9.99
C GLY A 48 17.32 8.71 -9.37
N ALA A 49 16.41 9.64 -9.62
CA ALA A 49 16.55 11.04 -9.25
C ALA A 49 15.47 11.49 -8.24
N ARG A 50 15.88 12.23 -7.20
CA ARG A 50 14.95 12.91 -6.29
C ARG A 50 14.38 14.19 -6.89
N ASP A 51 15.09 14.77 -7.85
CA ASP A 51 14.71 15.96 -8.62
C ASP A 51 15.17 15.78 -10.06
N LEU A 52 14.23 15.79 -11.02
CA LEU A 52 14.50 15.66 -12.45
C LEU A 52 15.12 16.92 -13.07
N SER A 53 14.83 18.11 -12.53
CA SER A 53 15.28 19.38 -13.08
C SER A 53 16.79 19.54 -12.93
N GLU A 54 17.31 19.21 -11.74
CA GLU A 54 18.74 19.21 -11.42
C GLU A 54 19.40 17.84 -11.64
N ASN A 55 18.61 16.81 -11.95
CA ASN A 55 19.02 15.40 -12.00
C ASN A 55 19.76 14.98 -10.70
N ALA A 56 19.26 15.46 -9.56
CA ALA A 56 19.84 15.19 -8.26
C ALA A 56 19.56 13.73 -7.86
N PRO A 57 20.55 12.96 -7.41
CA PRO A 57 20.38 11.54 -7.15
C PRO A 57 19.43 11.30 -5.97
N MET A 58 18.57 10.30 -6.10
CA MET A 58 17.83 9.75 -4.97
C MET A 58 18.82 9.03 -4.03
N THR A 59 18.69 9.26 -2.72
CA THR A 59 19.50 8.59 -1.70
C THR A 59 18.59 7.79 -0.75
N SER A 60 19.17 6.97 0.12
CA SER A 60 18.41 6.34 1.22
C SER A 60 17.94 7.35 2.27
N ASP A 61 18.52 8.53 2.23
CA ASP A 61 18.33 9.64 3.15
C ASP A 61 17.37 10.71 2.59
N THR A 62 16.95 10.61 1.33
CA THR A 62 16.02 11.56 0.73
C THR A 62 14.69 11.56 1.50
N LEU A 63 14.21 12.74 1.90
CA LEU A 63 12.91 12.91 2.54
C LEU A 63 11.78 12.93 1.50
N TYR A 64 10.68 12.26 1.80
CA TYR A 64 9.44 12.26 1.03
C TYR A 64 8.23 12.04 1.94
N GLY A 65 7.04 12.35 1.44
CA GLY A 65 5.80 12.07 2.17
C GLY A 65 5.52 10.58 2.19
N ILE A 66 5.50 9.96 3.38
CA ILE A 66 5.22 8.53 3.55
C ILE A 66 3.73 8.21 3.53
N GLY A 67 2.87 9.25 3.46
CA GLY A 67 1.43 9.12 3.43
C GLY A 67 0.91 8.32 4.62
N SER A 68 -0.07 7.46 4.35
CA SER A 68 -0.75 6.66 5.38
C SER A 68 0.14 5.75 6.24
N CYS A 69 1.42 5.54 5.91
CA CYS A 69 2.35 4.92 6.86
C CYS A 69 2.39 5.69 8.20
N THR A 70 2.11 7.00 8.18
CA THR A 70 1.96 7.88 9.36
C THR A 70 0.92 7.37 10.37
N LYS A 71 -0.10 6.63 9.93
CA LYS A 71 -1.13 6.08 10.82
C LYS A 71 -0.54 5.18 11.91
N SER A 72 0.49 4.42 11.58
CA SER A 72 1.22 3.59 12.55
C SER A 72 1.90 4.41 13.65
N PHE A 73 2.35 5.64 13.36
CA PHE A 73 2.91 6.57 14.34
C PHE A 73 1.83 7.19 15.22
N THR A 74 0.69 7.58 14.64
CA THR A 74 -0.47 8.06 15.40
C THR A 74 -0.99 6.99 16.35
N ALA A 75 -1.13 5.75 15.88
CA ALA A 75 -1.50 4.61 16.71
C ALA A 75 -0.51 4.37 17.85
N LEU A 76 0.80 4.41 17.58
CA LEU A 76 1.84 4.29 18.60
C LEU A 76 1.73 5.43 19.64
N GLY A 77 1.43 6.65 19.21
CA GLY A 77 1.19 7.78 20.12
C GLY A 77 0.01 7.54 21.07
N ILE A 78 -1.12 7.04 20.55
CA ILE A 78 -2.28 6.64 21.36
C ILE A 78 -1.90 5.52 22.33
N MET A 79 -1.18 4.49 21.88
CA MET A 79 -0.77 3.39 22.75
C MET A 79 0.19 3.82 23.87
N ARG A 80 1.07 4.81 23.62
CA ARG A 80 1.89 5.41 24.68
C ARG A 80 1.04 6.13 25.73
N LEU A 81 0.00 6.85 25.32
CA LEU A 81 -0.94 7.49 26.26
C LEU A 81 -1.74 6.46 27.05
N ALA A 82 -2.17 5.38 26.40
CA ALA A 82 -2.88 4.28 27.04
C ALA A 82 -2.02 3.57 28.10
N GLU A 83 -0.76 3.28 27.77
CA GLU A 83 0.21 2.66 28.70
C GLU A 83 0.49 3.56 29.92
N GLN A 84 0.43 4.88 29.76
CA GLN A 84 0.56 5.86 30.84
C GLN A 84 -0.70 5.98 31.69
N GLY A 85 -1.80 5.30 31.32
CA GLY A 85 -3.10 5.40 31.96
C GLY A 85 -3.79 6.75 31.72
N ALA A 86 -3.40 7.47 30.65
CA ALA A 86 -3.96 8.77 30.31
C ALA A 86 -5.26 8.68 29.49
N LEU A 87 -5.49 7.54 28.83
CA LEU A 87 -6.73 7.16 28.15
C LEU A 87 -6.89 5.64 28.15
N ASP A 88 -8.08 5.13 27.89
CA ASP A 88 -8.32 3.74 27.48
C ASP A 88 -8.78 3.71 26.01
N VAL A 89 -8.32 2.73 25.22
CA VAL A 89 -8.74 2.62 23.82
C VAL A 89 -10.21 2.24 23.67
N SER A 90 -10.83 1.69 24.72
CA SER A 90 -12.26 1.41 24.75
C SER A 90 -13.11 2.63 25.11
N ASP A 91 -12.50 3.76 25.47
CA ASP A 91 -13.24 4.97 25.80
C ASP A 91 -13.94 5.53 24.55
N PRO A 92 -15.19 6.02 24.69
CA PRO A 92 -15.83 6.82 23.65
C PRO A 92 -14.99 8.05 23.32
N VAL A 93 -14.84 8.37 22.03
CA VAL A 93 -14.12 9.56 21.58
C VAL A 93 -14.72 10.85 22.16
N THR A 94 -16.03 10.83 22.45
CA THR A 94 -16.78 11.93 23.07
C THR A 94 -16.29 12.30 24.48
N GLU A 95 -15.53 11.43 25.15
CA GLU A 95 -14.90 11.76 26.43
C GLU A 95 -13.79 12.81 26.28
N TYR A 96 -13.13 12.84 25.13
CA TYR A 96 -11.97 13.69 24.84
C TYR A 96 -12.33 14.90 23.97
N LEU A 97 -13.27 14.73 23.04
CA LEU A 97 -13.61 15.72 22.02
C LEU A 97 -15.12 15.78 21.79
N PRO A 98 -15.71 16.97 21.59
CA PRO A 98 -17.14 17.10 21.28
C PRO A 98 -17.41 16.77 19.81
N VAL A 99 -17.12 15.54 19.38
CA VAL A 99 -17.32 15.00 18.04
C VAL A 99 -18.01 13.64 18.15
N TYR A 100 -18.78 13.25 17.13
CA TYR A 100 -19.57 12.00 17.12
C TYR A 100 -20.70 11.93 18.18
N GLU A 101 -21.04 13.03 18.88
CA GLU A 101 -22.08 13.04 19.93
C GLU A 101 -23.46 12.54 19.47
N HIS A 102 -23.76 12.68 18.17
CA HIS A 102 -25.04 12.33 17.57
C HIS A 102 -24.93 11.20 16.54
N VAL A 103 -23.85 10.43 16.60
CA VAL A 103 -23.65 9.33 15.67
C VAL A 103 -24.72 8.24 15.88
N PRO A 104 -25.30 7.65 14.82
CA PRO A 104 -26.20 6.50 14.95
C PRO A 104 -25.48 5.29 15.57
N GLY A 105 -26.20 4.47 16.33
CA GLY A 105 -25.66 3.25 16.96
C GLY A 105 -24.95 3.52 18.29
N ASP A 106 -24.03 2.62 18.66
CA ASP A 106 -23.22 2.76 19.88
C ASP A 106 -22.15 3.85 19.72
N PRO A 107 -21.69 4.50 20.81
CA PRO A 107 -20.63 5.51 20.72
C PRO A 107 -19.38 4.99 20.01
N ILE A 108 -18.79 5.79 19.13
CA ILE A 108 -17.50 5.45 18.50
C ILE A 108 -16.39 5.58 19.54
N THR A 109 -15.61 4.52 19.70
CA THR A 109 -14.46 4.44 20.62
C THR A 109 -13.14 4.78 19.93
N VAL A 110 -12.09 5.00 20.71
CA VAL A 110 -10.72 5.18 20.19
C VAL A 110 -10.26 3.93 19.42
N HIS A 111 -10.60 2.74 19.92
CA HIS A 111 -10.38 1.44 19.27
C HIS A 111 -10.99 1.41 17.87
N ASP A 112 -12.28 1.78 17.74
CA ASP A 112 -13.00 1.75 16.47
C ASP A 112 -12.32 2.64 15.40
N LEU A 113 -11.73 3.77 15.81
CA LEU A 113 -10.99 4.63 14.89
C LEU A 113 -9.62 4.05 14.52
N LEU A 114 -8.91 3.43 15.47
CA LEU A 114 -7.59 2.84 15.23
C LEU A 114 -7.64 1.65 14.27
N CYS A 115 -8.72 0.85 14.31
CA CYS A 115 -8.89 -0.34 13.46
C CYS A 115 -9.79 -0.10 12.23
N HIS A 116 -10.23 1.14 11.97
CA HIS A 116 -11.24 1.47 10.94
C HIS A 116 -12.59 0.72 11.12
N GLY A 117 -12.89 0.29 12.35
CA GLY A 117 -14.09 -0.43 12.76
C GLY A 117 -15.29 0.46 13.10
N SER A 118 -15.17 1.79 12.97
CA SER A 118 -16.23 2.72 13.37
C SER A 118 -17.51 2.64 12.52
N GLY A 119 -17.47 1.99 11.36
CA GLY A 119 -18.57 1.96 10.41
C GLY A 119 -18.76 3.27 9.64
N MET A 120 -17.88 4.27 9.82
CA MET A 120 -17.90 5.53 9.07
C MET A 120 -17.23 5.36 7.70
N PRO A 121 -17.95 5.53 6.57
CA PRO A 121 -17.33 5.58 5.26
C PRO A 121 -16.39 6.78 5.10
N SER A 122 -15.51 6.72 4.10
CA SER A 122 -14.64 7.86 3.76
C SER A 122 -15.45 9.11 3.40
N ASP A 123 -15.16 10.23 4.07
CA ASP A 123 -15.79 11.54 3.81
C ASP A 123 -15.03 12.38 2.78
N ALA A 124 -14.02 11.79 2.13
CA ALA A 124 -13.15 12.38 1.11
C ALA A 124 -12.34 13.64 1.53
N THR A 125 -12.24 13.98 2.82
CA THR A 125 -11.48 15.14 3.32
C THR A 125 -10.03 15.13 2.84
N ALA A 126 -9.32 14.00 3.04
CA ALA A 126 -7.92 13.86 2.64
C ALA A 126 -7.73 14.01 1.12
N VAL A 127 -8.62 13.43 0.30
CA VAL A 127 -8.58 13.55 -1.17
C VAL A 127 -8.75 15.02 -1.59
N ALA A 128 -9.72 15.71 -0.99
CA ALA A 128 -10.02 17.11 -1.28
C ALA A 128 -8.84 18.04 -0.94
N LEU A 129 -8.14 17.78 0.18
CA LEU A 129 -6.99 18.57 0.63
C LEU A 129 -5.72 18.25 -0.16
N ILE A 130 -5.40 16.98 -0.38
CA ILE A 130 -4.22 16.57 -1.15
C ILE A 130 -4.34 17.09 -2.59
N THR A 131 -5.49 16.91 -3.24
CA THR A 131 -5.72 17.42 -4.61
C THR A 131 -5.50 18.93 -4.70
N ARG A 132 -6.00 19.69 -3.72
CA ARG A 132 -5.85 21.15 -3.66
C ARG A 132 -4.38 21.55 -3.58
N HIS A 133 -3.61 20.94 -2.68
CA HIS A 133 -2.20 21.28 -2.48
C HIS A 133 -1.31 20.83 -3.64
N VAL A 134 -1.57 19.64 -4.19
CA VAL A 134 -0.76 19.05 -5.26
C VAL A 134 -0.98 19.76 -6.59
N THR A 135 -2.24 19.97 -6.98
CA THR A 135 -2.59 20.42 -8.34
C THR A 135 -2.99 21.89 -8.41
N GLY A 136 -3.22 22.55 -7.27
CA GLY A 136 -3.85 23.86 -7.21
C GLY A 136 -5.34 23.88 -7.61
N LYS A 137 -5.91 22.75 -8.08
CA LYS A 137 -7.33 22.64 -8.45
C LYS A 137 -8.16 22.67 -7.15
N SER A 138 -9.07 23.64 -7.03
CA SER A 138 -9.93 23.74 -5.85
C SER A 138 -10.97 22.62 -5.84
N SER A 139 -10.94 21.78 -4.81
CA SER A 139 -12.14 21.07 -4.37
C SER A 139 -13.17 22.12 -3.88
N THR A 140 -14.46 21.89 -4.14
CA THR A 140 -15.54 22.76 -3.64
C THR A 140 -15.78 22.60 -2.13
N THR A 141 -15.04 21.72 -1.46
CA THR A 141 -15.14 21.43 -0.03
C THR A 141 -14.37 22.48 0.79
N PRO A 142 -15.05 23.34 1.58
CA PRO A 142 -14.42 24.44 2.28
C PRO A 142 -13.77 23.97 3.59
N LEU A 143 -12.65 23.27 3.50
CA LEU A 143 -11.83 22.84 4.65
C LEU A 143 -10.71 23.86 4.87
N SER A 144 -10.99 24.96 5.57
CA SER A 144 -10.02 26.05 5.79
C SER A 144 -9.63 26.24 7.25
N SER A 145 -10.24 25.48 8.16
CA SER A 145 -10.00 25.55 9.60
C SER A 145 -10.39 24.22 10.27
N ALA A 146 -9.95 24.02 11.52
CA ALA A 146 -10.39 22.88 12.33
C ALA A 146 -11.91 22.86 12.52
N ASP A 147 -12.57 24.02 12.65
CA ASP A 147 -14.03 24.09 12.76
C ASP A 147 -14.73 23.68 11.47
N ASP A 148 -14.14 23.97 10.30
CA ASP A 148 -14.68 23.48 9.03
C ASP A 148 -14.55 21.97 8.90
N PHE A 149 -13.40 21.41 9.32
CA PHE A 149 -13.19 19.96 9.38
C PHE A 149 -14.23 19.29 10.29
N ARG A 150 -14.42 19.79 11.51
CA ARG A 150 -15.42 19.24 12.45
C ARG A 150 -16.83 19.30 11.88
N ARG A 151 -17.22 20.44 11.30
CA ARG A 151 -18.54 20.58 10.64
C ARG A 151 -18.71 19.60 9.47
N HIS A 152 -17.65 19.33 8.71
CA HIS A 152 -17.67 18.32 7.64
C HIS A 152 -17.88 16.91 8.20
N VAL A 153 -17.12 16.52 9.22
CA VAL A 153 -17.27 15.22 9.91
C VAL A 153 -18.68 15.07 10.50
N GLU A 154 -19.16 16.07 11.23
CA GLU A 154 -20.52 16.07 11.82
C GLU A 154 -21.62 15.95 10.76
N SER A 155 -21.42 16.54 9.57
CA SER A 155 -22.38 16.43 8.47
C SER A 155 -22.45 15.03 7.85
N SER A 156 -21.48 14.16 8.16
CA SER A 156 -21.36 12.80 7.59
C SER A 156 -21.88 11.69 8.52
N LEU A 157 -22.29 12.00 9.76
CA LEU A 157 -22.62 10.98 10.77
C LEU A 157 -23.74 10.04 10.35
N ASP A 158 -24.73 10.54 9.60
CA ASP A 158 -25.85 9.73 9.09
C ASP A 158 -25.43 8.71 8.01
N THR A 159 -24.19 8.75 7.53
CA THR A 159 -23.64 7.78 6.58
C THR A 159 -23.07 6.53 7.26
N ARG A 160 -22.98 6.52 8.60
CA ARG A 160 -22.45 5.39 9.36
C ARG A 160 -23.26 4.13 9.09
N VAL A 161 -22.55 3.04 8.82
CA VAL A 161 -23.11 1.69 8.70
C VAL A 161 -23.07 1.02 10.06
N THR A 162 -24.22 0.57 10.55
CA THR A 162 -24.38 -0.01 11.91
C THR A 162 -25.00 -1.40 11.91
N ASP A 163 -25.35 -1.93 10.74
CA ASP A 163 -25.99 -3.24 10.55
C ASP A 163 -25.01 -4.35 10.12
N GLU A 164 -23.73 -4.00 9.96
CA GLU A 164 -22.63 -4.93 9.73
C GLU A 164 -21.97 -5.35 11.06
N SER A 165 -21.58 -6.62 11.19
CA SER A 165 -20.96 -7.15 12.42
C SER A 165 -19.47 -6.85 12.54
N ASP A 166 -18.78 -6.66 11.40
CA ASP A 166 -17.35 -6.32 11.32
C ASP A 166 -17.16 -5.28 10.20
N PRO A 167 -17.63 -4.03 10.40
CA PRO A 167 -17.56 -3.01 9.36
C PRO A 167 -16.12 -2.50 9.21
N PHE A 168 -15.52 -2.68 8.05
CA PHE A 168 -14.25 -2.04 7.69
C PHE A 168 -14.47 -0.92 6.68
N TYR A 169 -14.28 0.33 7.12
CA TYR A 169 -14.30 1.48 6.23
C TYR A 169 -13.06 2.34 6.46
N TYR A 170 -12.14 2.34 5.49
CA TYR A 170 -10.90 3.11 5.60
C TYR A 170 -11.18 4.62 5.71
N TYR A 171 -11.03 5.15 6.91
CA TYR A 171 -11.55 6.47 7.29
C TYR A 171 -10.44 7.39 7.79
N ASN A 172 -9.93 8.24 6.89
CA ASN A 172 -8.81 9.15 7.20
C ASN A 172 -9.16 10.17 8.30
N SER A 173 -10.38 10.71 8.29
CA SER A 173 -10.80 11.69 9.30
C SER A 173 -10.85 11.07 10.70
N GLY A 174 -11.06 9.76 10.82
CA GLY A 174 -10.90 9.04 12.09
C GLY A 174 -9.49 9.19 12.67
N TYR A 175 -8.46 9.08 11.83
CA TYR A 175 -7.08 9.30 12.25
C TYR A 175 -6.76 10.78 12.52
N THR A 176 -7.39 11.71 11.81
CA THR A 176 -7.32 13.14 12.19
C THR A 176 -7.89 13.36 13.58
N VAL A 177 -9.04 12.77 13.89
CA VAL A 177 -9.64 12.84 15.23
C VAL A 177 -8.76 12.15 16.28
N LEU A 178 -8.11 11.03 15.98
CA LEU A 178 -7.11 10.43 16.88
C LEU A 178 -5.94 11.38 17.15
N GLY A 179 -5.51 12.16 16.16
CA GLY A 179 -4.54 13.24 16.35
C GLY A 179 -5.05 14.29 17.34
N GLU A 180 -6.31 14.73 17.20
CA GLU A 180 -6.94 15.67 18.14
C GLU A 180 -7.12 15.07 19.55
N VAL A 181 -7.35 13.74 19.68
CA VAL A 181 -7.40 13.04 20.98
C VAL A 181 -6.03 13.10 21.66
N ILE A 182 -4.94 12.87 20.92
CA ILE A 182 -3.57 13.03 21.44
C ILE A 182 -3.38 14.45 21.99
N GLU A 183 -3.84 15.48 21.27
CA GLU A 183 -3.73 16.87 21.73
C GLU A 183 -4.55 17.13 22.99
N ALA A 184 -5.80 16.66 23.03
CA ALA A 184 -6.69 16.85 24.16
C ALA A 184 -6.17 16.17 25.44
N VAL A 185 -5.64 14.96 25.32
CA VAL A 185 -5.14 14.17 26.46
C VAL A 185 -3.76 14.64 26.92
N SER A 186 -2.85 14.93 25.99
CA SER A 186 -1.46 15.29 26.32
C SER A 186 -1.24 16.78 26.60
N GLY A 187 -2.16 17.64 26.13
CA GLY A 187 -2.00 19.10 26.15
C GLY A 187 -0.88 19.61 25.22
N THR A 188 -0.40 18.80 24.28
CA THR A 188 0.67 19.11 23.33
C THR A 188 0.15 18.99 21.90
N GLU A 189 0.50 19.92 21.00
CA GLU A 189 0.14 19.82 19.57
C GLU A 189 0.64 18.48 18.98
N TYR A 190 -0.15 17.87 18.08
CA TYR A 190 0.09 16.53 17.55
C TYR A 190 1.50 16.35 16.98
N ARG A 191 1.94 17.30 16.11
CA ARG A 191 3.27 17.28 15.49
C ARG A 191 4.38 17.21 16.55
N GLU A 192 4.24 18.01 17.60
CA GLU A 192 5.21 18.11 18.68
C GLU A 192 5.16 16.89 19.61
N TYR A 193 3.98 16.34 19.85
CA TYR A 193 3.81 15.11 20.61
C TYR A 193 4.51 13.94 19.91
N VAL A 194 4.24 13.72 18.61
CA VAL A 194 4.87 12.64 17.85
C VAL A 194 6.38 12.84 17.76
N ARG A 195 6.85 14.08 17.53
CA ARG A 195 8.28 14.39 17.53
C ARG A 195 8.96 13.99 18.84
N LYS A 196 8.46 14.49 19.98
CA LYS A 196 9.08 14.25 21.29
C LYS A 196 8.94 12.81 21.80
N ASN A 197 7.80 12.18 21.55
CA ASN A 197 7.46 10.89 22.15
C ASN A 197 7.66 9.70 21.22
N VAL A 198 7.96 9.93 19.93
CA VAL A 198 8.19 8.85 18.97
C VAL A 198 9.46 9.08 18.16
N LEU A 199 9.61 10.24 17.50
CA LEU A 199 10.71 10.47 16.57
C LEU A 199 12.06 10.66 17.29
N ASP A 200 12.13 11.62 18.22
CA ASP A 200 13.37 11.95 18.96
C ASP A 200 13.93 10.70 19.71
N PRO A 201 13.11 9.90 20.44
CA PRO A 201 13.64 8.73 21.14
C PRO A 201 14.11 7.60 20.20
N LEU A 202 13.63 7.56 18.96
CA LEU A 202 14.11 6.63 17.93
C LEU A 202 15.29 7.18 17.13
N GLY A 203 15.75 8.38 17.47
CA GLY A 203 16.79 9.11 16.74
C GLY A 203 16.37 9.47 15.32
N MET A 204 15.06 9.57 15.05
CA MET A 204 14.51 9.92 13.74
C MET A 204 14.58 11.44 13.50
N ASP A 205 15.80 11.98 13.53
CA ASP A 205 16.10 13.41 13.59
C ASP A 205 15.71 14.19 12.32
N ARG A 206 15.49 13.50 11.20
CA ARG A 206 15.14 14.12 9.91
C ARG A 206 13.67 14.00 9.58
N SER A 207 12.96 13.11 10.27
CA SER A 207 11.53 12.92 10.12
C SER A 207 10.77 14.13 10.67
N THR A 208 9.85 14.70 9.89
CA THR A 208 9.18 15.98 10.25
C THR A 208 7.77 16.09 9.66
N PHE A 209 6.93 16.92 10.28
CA PHE A 209 5.66 17.40 9.72
C PHE A 209 5.75 18.86 9.23
N ASP A 210 6.91 19.49 9.41
CA ASP A 210 7.15 20.89 9.09
C ASP A 210 7.60 21.03 7.62
N GLY A 211 6.79 21.73 6.82
CA GLY A 211 7.08 21.99 5.42
C GLY A 211 8.27 22.93 5.22
N GLU A 212 8.49 23.92 6.10
CA GLU A 212 9.66 24.79 6.00
C GLU A 212 10.96 24.03 6.29
N ALA A 213 10.92 23.09 7.24
CA ALA A 213 12.07 22.21 7.52
C ALA A 213 12.35 21.24 6.36
N PHE A 214 11.30 20.76 5.69
CA PHE A 214 11.40 19.91 4.50
C PHE A 214 11.99 20.69 3.31
N ASP A 215 11.44 21.86 3.00
CA ASP A 215 11.91 22.71 1.89
C ASP A 215 13.35 23.23 2.13
N GLY A 216 13.76 23.34 3.40
CA GLY A 216 15.09 23.81 3.79
C GLY A 216 16.21 22.75 3.75
N THR A 217 15.92 21.48 3.48
CA THR A 217 16.94 20.42 3.44
C THR A 217 17.51 20.20 2.04
N ASP A 218 18.82 19.90 1.95
CA ASP A 218 19.49 19.63 0.67
C ASP A 218 19.16 18.24 0.07
N ASP A 219 18.43 17.39 0.81
CA ASP A 219 18.06 16.02 0.42
C ASP A 219 16.57 15.76 0.66
N ALA A 220 15.72 16.67 0.17
CA ALA A 220 14.28 16.47 -0.04
C ALA A 220 13.99 16.09 -1.50
N MET A 221 12.87 15.39 -1.72
CA MET A 221 12.37 15.14 -3.07
C MET A 221 11.70 16.39 -3.68
N SER A 222 11.75 16.49 -5.01
CA SER A 222 10.67 17.10 -5.78
C SER A 222 9.59 16.05 -5.98
N GLY A 223 8.34 16.39 -5.68
CA GLY A 223 7.20 15.48 -5.81
C GLY A 223 6.58 15.54 -7.21
N TYR A 224 6.18 14.39 -7.76
CA TYR A 224 5.60 14.33 -9.11
C TYR A 224 4.28 13.55 -9.15
N TYR A 225 3.32 14.03 -9.93
CA TYR A 225 2.06 13.35 -10.19
C TYR A 225 1.83 13.19 -11.70
N ARG A 226 0.98 12.23 -12.07
CA ARG A 226 0.60 12.01 -13.48
C ARG A 226 -0.69 12.76 -13.80
N ASP A 227 -0.69 13.51 -14.89
CA ASP A 227 -1.89 14.06 -15.54
C ASP A 227 -1.86 13.56 -16.99
N ASP A 228 -2.78 12.66 -17.33
CA ASP A 228 -2.71 11.84 -18.55
C ASP A 228 -1.34 11.13 -18.70
N ASP A 229 -0.65 11.31 -19.83
CA ASP A 229 0.66 10.71 -20.11
C ASP A 229 1.84 11.53 -19.54
N ASP A 230 1.57 12.74 -19.03
CA ASP A 230 2.60 13.66 -18.56
C ASP A 230 2.90 13.48 -17.08
N LEU A 231 4.19 13.50 -16.74
CA LEU A 231 4.67 13.57 -15.36
C LEU A 231 4.91 15.03 -14.98
N ILE A 232 4.13 15.54 -14.03
CA ILE A 232 4.10 16.94 -13.64
C ILE A 232 4.62 17.08 -12.21
N GLU A 233 5.50 18.06 -11.98
CA GLU A 233 5.93 18.43 -10.63
C GLU A 233 4.75 19.04 -9.85
N GLY A 234 4.51 18.55 -8.65
CA GLY A 234 3.41 18.98 -7.78
C GLY A 234 3.90 19.37 -6.38
N GLY A 235 3.10 20.21 -5.71
CA GLY A 235 3.40 20.60 -4.33
C GLY A 235 3.27 19.43 -3.36
N VAL A 236 4.13 19.37 -2.35
CA VAL A 236 3.98 18.45 -1.22
C VAL A 236 2.85 18.96 -0.32
N PRO A 237 1.85 18.12 0.00
CA PRO A 237 0.70 18.59 0.77
C PRO A 237 1.06 18.76 2.25
N HIS A 238 0.85 19.98 2.76
CA HIS A 238 1.03 20.31 4.18
C HIS A 238 -0.25 20.91 4.73
N ASP A 239 -0.99 20.15 5.54
CA ASP A 239 -2.20 20.62 6.20
C ASP A 239 -2.39 19.89 7.54
N ARG A 240 -2.74 20.65 8.59
CA ARG A 240 -2.94 20.08 9.94
C ARG A 240 -3.99 18.98 9.97
N VAL A 241 -5.01 19.06 9.10
CA VAL A 241 -6.08 18.05 9.00
C VAL A 241 -5.56 16.71 8.49
N ILE A 242 -4.48 16.70 7.69
CA ILE A 242 -3.90 15.47 7.14
C ILE A 242 -2.60 15.03 7.82
N ASP A 243 -2.13 15.73 8.86
CA ASP A 243 -0.93 15.35 9.61
C ASP A 243 -1.05 13.94 10.17
N ALA A 244 -2.02 13.70 11.06
CA ALA A 244 -2.20 12.42 11.72
C ALA A 244 -2.55 11.22 10.81
N PRO A 245 -3.36 11.39 9.73
CA PRO A 245 -3.59 10.29 8.80
C PRO A 245 -2.48 10.09 7.77
N GLY A 246 -1.59 11.07 7.51
CA GLY A 246 -0.64 10.92 6.40
C GLY A 246 0.44 11.98 6.18
N GLY A 247 0.66 12.92 7.09
CA GLY A 247 1.51 14.08 6.85
C GLY A 247 2.98 13.94 7.24
N LEU A 248 3.43 12.77 7.72
CA LEU A 248 4.83 12.60 8.09
C LEU A 248 5.73 12.56 6.82
N LEU A 249 6.80 13.33 6.87
CA LEU A 249 7.88 13.34 5.89
C LEU A 249 9.05 12.60 6.52
N SER A 250 9.61 11.62 5.81
CA SER A 250 10.64 10.74 6.34
C SER A 250 11.50 10.15 5.21
N SER A 251 12.54 9.39 5.56
CA SER A 251 13.39 8.65 4.61
C SER A 251 13.33 7.15 4.90
N VAL A 252 13.72 6.29 3.95
CA VAL A 252 13.76 4.84 4.21
C VAL A 252 14.74 4.49 5.34
N ASP A 253 15.75 5.31 5.53
CA ASP A 253 16.75 5.16 6.56
C ASP A 253 16.21 5.40 7.98
N GLU A 254 15.33 6.39 8.12
CA GLU A 254 14.58 6.70 9.34
C GLU A 254 13.50 5.65 9.59
N MET A 255 12.75 5.28 8.55
CA MET A 255 11.74 4.23 8.62
C MET A 255 12.34 2.85 8.98
N GLY A 256 13.59 2.60 8.59
CA GLY A 256 14.32 1.41 9.02
C GLY A 256 14.52 1.34 10.54
N ARG A 257 14.71 2.48 11.22
CA ARG A 257 14.80 2.55 12.69
C ARG A 257 13.45 2.22 13.33
N TYR A 258 12.38 2.80 12.79
CA TYR A 258 11.01 2.53 13.23
C TYR A 258 10.64 1.04 13.08
N LEU A 259 10.94 0.43 11.93
CA LEU A 259 10.72 -0.99 11.68
C LEU A 259 11.50 -1.89 12.66
N ARG A 260 12.77 -1.54 12.96
CA ARG A 260 13.56 -2.28 13.96
C ARG A 260 12.92 -2.20 15.34
N MET A 261 12.38 -1.06 15.74
CA MET A 261 11.67 -0.92 17.02
C MET A 261 10.42 -1.82 17.07
N GLN A 262 9.63 -1.84 15.99
CA GLN A 262 8.44 -2.68 15.90
C GLN A 262 8.76 -4.17 15.97
N MET A 263 9.78 -4.62 15.22
CA MET A 263 10.23 -6.03 15.26
C MET A 263 10.83 -6.43 16.62
N ASN A 264 11.40 -5.49 17.36
CA ASN A 264 12.00 -5.72 18.69
C ASN A 264 11.02 -5.42 19.85
N GLY A 265 9.70 -5.51 19.61
CA GLY A 265 8.68 -5.40 20.66
C GLY A 265 8.74 -4.09 21.45
N GLY A 266 8.97 -2.98 20.76
CA GLY A 266 8.97 -1.64 21.36
C GLY A 266 10.34 -1.13 21.79
N THR A 267 11.43 -1.82 21.46
CA THR A 267 12.80 -1.46 21.87
C THR A 267 13.69 -1.16 20.66
N LEU A 268 14.49 -0.10 20.73
CA LEU A 268 15.53 0.19 19.75
C LEU A 268 16.86 0.44 20.46
N ASP A 269 17.91 -0.26 20.04
CA ASP A 269 19.29 -0.08 20.54
C ASP A 269 19.41 -0.12 22.08
N GLY A 270 18.56 -0.92 22.73
CA GLY A 270 18.53 -1.12 24.19
C GLY A 270 17.58 -0.20 24.95
N GLU A 271 17.00 0.81 24.29
CA GLU A 271 16.05 1.74 24.89
C GLU A 271 14.62 1.34 24.55
N ARG A 272 13.77 1.19 25.58
CA ARG A 272 12.37 0.81 25.42
C ARG A 272 11.50 2.05 25.24
N LEU A 273 10.81 2.13 24.10
CA LEU A 273 9.85 3.19 23.78
C LEU A 273 8.47 2.89 24.37
N VAL A 274 8.01 1.65 24.22
CA VAL A 274 6.70 1.15 24.64
C VAL A 274 6.82 -0.34 25.04
N SER A 275 5.90 -0.87 25.83
CA SER A 275 5.87 -2.31 26.14
C SER A 275 5.68 -3.19 24.91
N GLU A 276 6.15 -4.43 25.03
CA GLU A 276 5.92 -5.49 24.05
C GLU A 276 4.41 -5.78 23.89
N ASP A 277 3.65 -5.77 24.99
CA ASP A 277 2.19 -5.93 24.97
C ASP A 277 1.49 -4.84 24.15
N ALA A 278 1.95 -3.58 24.23
CA ALA A 278 1.39 -2.50 23.43
C ALA A 278 1.68 -2.69 21.93
N VAL A 279 2.88 -3.14 21.56
CA VAL A 279 3.20 -3.47 20.16
C VAL A 279 2.36 -4.65 19.68
N ALA A 280 2.25 -5.70 20.48
CA ALA A 280 1.41 -6.85 20.17
C ALA A 280 -0.06 -6.44 19.96
N THR A 281 -0.57 -5.56 20.82
CA THR A 281 -1.92 -4.97 20.68
C THR A 281 -2.07 -4.23 19.35
N MET A 282 -1.07 -3.47 18.91
CA MET A 282 -1.13 -2.78 17.62
C MET A 282 -1.18 -3.73 16.42
N HIS A 283 -0.64 -4.95 16.56
CA HIS A 283 -0.55 -5.96 15.51
C HIS A 283 -1.58 -7.10 15.69
N GLU A 284 -2.62 -6.91 16.51
CA GLU A 284 -3.76 -7.82 16.58
C GLU A 284 -4.74 -7.52 15.43
N PRO A 285 -5.27 -8.53 14.74
CA PRO A 285 -6.28 -8.32 13.71
C PRO A 285 -7.65 -8.02 14.32
N TYR A 286 -8.09 -6.77 14.22
CA TYR A 286 -9.38 -6.35 14.80
C TYR A 286 -10.52 -6.30 13.80
N THR A 287 -10.20 -6.03 12.52
CA THR A 287 -11.20 -5.91 11.45
C THR A 287 -10.68 -6.54 10.16
N THR A 288 -11.60 -7.01 9.31
CA THR A 288 -11.24 -7.60 8.00
C THR A 288 -11.41 -6.57 6.88
N ARG A 289 -10.30 -6.20 6.22
CA ARG A 289 -10.32 -5.24 5.10
C ARG A 289 -10.83 -5.88 3.81
N GLU A 290 -10.27 -7.02 3.44
CA GLU A 290 -10.58 -7.71 2.20
C GLU A 290 -10.19 -9.19 2.26
N THR A 291 -10.93 -10.04 1.55
CA THR A 291 -10.53 -11.42 1.27
C THR A 291 -10.03 -11.51 -0.17
N ARG A 292 -8.81 -12.03 -0.36
CA ARG A 292 -8.17 -12.17 -1.67
C ARG A 292 -8.66 -13.42 -2.41
N LEU A 293 -8.33 -13.50 -3.70
CA LEU A 293 -8.73 -14.62 -4.58
C LEU A 293 -8.20 -15.98 -4.10
N ASP A 294 -7.04 -16.02 -3.45
CA ASP A 294 -6.45 -17.22 -2.84
C ASP A 294 -7.03 -17.54 -1.45
N GLY A 295 -8.03 -16.77 -0.98
CA GLY A 295 -8.65 -16.92 0.32
C GLY A 295 -7.88 -16.26 1.46
N THR A 296 -6.73 -15.62 1.19
CA THR A 296 -6.00 -14.88 2.22
C THR A 296 -6.81 -13.65 2.65
N GLU A 297 -7.08 -13.54 3.94
CA GLU A 297 -7.65 -12.34 4.54
C GLU A 297 -6.56 -11.30 4.77
N VAL A 298 -6.86 -10.05 4.40
CA VAL A 298 -6.08 -8.88 4.81
C VAL A 298 -6.87 -8.23 5.93
N GLU A 299 -6.30 -8.30 7.12
CA GLU A 299 -6.88 -7.78 8.35
C GLU A 299 -6.23 -6.44 8.70
N TYR A 300 -6.77 -5.74 9.67
CA TYR A 300 -6.27 -4.44 10.11
C TYR A 300 -6.21 -4.37 11.64
N GLY A 301 -5.02 -3.99 12.13
CA GLY A 301 -4.75 -3.67 13.54
C GLY A 301 -4.73 -2.17 13.77
N TYR A 302 -3.98 -1.69 14.76
CA TYR A 302 -3.87 -0.25 14.99
C TYR A 302 -2.84 0.39 14.07
N GLY A 303 -3.29 0.87 12.91
CA GLY A 303 -2.44 1.53 11.92
C GLY A 303 -1.60 0.59 11.08
N TRP A 304 -1.93 -0.70 11.06
CA TRP A 304 -1.22 -1.75 10.34
C TRP A 304 -2.19 -2.68 9.63
N MET A 305 -1.84 -3.07 8.40
CA MET A 305 -2.45 -4.22 7.73
C MET A 305 -1.69 -5.48 8.11
N LEU A 306 -2.43 -6.58 8.27
CA LEU A 306 -1.94 -7.87 8.73
C LEU A 306 -2.42 -8.94 7.75
N ARG A 307 -1.54 -9.87 7.38
CA ARG A 307 -1.93 -11.05 6.59
C ARG A 307 -0.89 -12.15 6.67
N GLU A 308 -1.33 -13.38 6.44
CA GLU A 308 -0.44 -14.49 6.15
C GLU A 308 0.33 -14.25 4.84
N PHE A 309 1.64 -14.46 4.87
CA PHE A 309 2.52 -14.33 3.71
C PHE A 309 3.81 -15.11 3.89
N LEU A 310 4.15 -15.97 2.93
CA LEU A 310 5.39 -16.77 2.95
C LEU A 310 5.55 -17.66 4.18
N ASP A 311 4.44 -18.21 4.69
CA ASP A 311 4.41 -19.04 5.91
C ASP A 311 4.84 -18.25 7.18
N ASP A 312 4.58 -16.94 7.19
CA ASP A 312 4.89 -15.98 8.27
C ASP A 312 3.79 -14.89 8.27
N ARG A 313 3.72 -14.09 9.33
CA ARG A 313 2.80 -12.95 9.42
C ARG A 313 3.48 -11.69 8.88
N LEU A 314 2.90 -11.11 7.85
CA LEU A 314 3.32 -9.81 7.32
C LEU A 314 2.53 -8.69 7.97
N VAL A 315 3.25 -7.80 8.65
CA VAL A 315 2.74 -6.54 9.20
C VAL A 315 3.19 -5.42 8.28
N GLU A 316 2.26 -4.71 7.64
CA GLU A 316 2.60 -3.72 6.61
C GLU A 316 1.65 -2.51 6.59
N HIS A 317 2.15 -1.39 6.07
CA HIS A 317 1.30 -0.27 5.69
C HIS A 317 1.91 0.47 4.49
N GLY A 318 1.06 0.86 3.55
CA GLY A 318 1.42 1.70 2.40
C GLY A 318 0.87 3.10 2.53
N GLY A 319 1.40 4.06 1.78
CA GLY A 319 0.90 5.42 1.78
C GLY A 319 1.11 6.11 0.45
N THR A 320 0.22 7.07 0.16
CA THR A 320 0.32 7.96 -0.98
C THR A 320 -0.15 9.35 -0.57
N VAL A 321 0.51 10.36 -1.08
CA VAL A 321 0.07 11.76 -1.06
C VAL A 321 0.02 12.33 -2.48
N THR A 322 -0.26 11.46 -3.46
CA THR A 322 -0.26 11.73 -4.90
C THR A 322 1.13 11.97 -5.48
N VAL A 323 1.87 12.93 -4.94
CA VAL A 323 3.23 13.31 -5.40
C VAL A 323 4.35 12.43 -4.85
N SER A 324 4.05 11.58 -3.87
CA SER A 324 4.94 10.55 -3.36
C SER A 324 4.19 9.36 -2.82
N THR A 325 4.88 8.22 -2.77
CA THR A 325 4.39 6.98 -2.19
C THR A 325 5.40 6.38 -1.23
N GLY A 326 4.88 5.73 -0.18
CA GLY A 326 5.66 5.07 0.85
C GLY A 326 5.15 3.66 1.11
N TYR A 327 6.04 2.82 1.60
CA TYR A 327 5.73 1.50 2.13
C TYR A 327 6.64 1.17 3.30
N VAL A 328 6.06 0.55 4.31
CA VAL A 328 6.80 -0.15 5.36
C VAL A 328 6.14 -1.49 5.63
N GLY A 329 6.95 -2.53 5.83
CA GLY A 329 6.43 -3.82 6.26
C GLY A 329 7.52 -4.77 6.68
N PHE A 330 7.16 -5.76 7.49
CA PHE A 330 8.10 -6.74 8.01
C PHE A 330 7.43 -8.09 8.25
N LEU A 331 8.24 -9.13 8.17
CA LEU A 331 7.87 -10.50 8.53
C LEU A 331 8.26 -10.72 9.99
N GLU A 332 7.29 -11.05 10.83
CA GLU A 332 7.46 -11.09 12.28
C GLU A 332 8.43 -12.19 12.72
N GLU A 333 8.18 -13.45 12.32
CA GLU A 333 9.02 -14.57 12.75
C GLU A 333 10.42 -14.47 12.13
N ALA A 334 10.48 -14.04 10.87
CA ALA A 334 11.75 -13.87 10.19
C ALA A 334 12.57 -12.69 10.70
N GLY A 335 11.97 -11.69 11.35
CA GLY A 335 12.65 -10.51 11.88
C GLY A 335 13.34 -9.69 10.78
N ILE A 336 12.69 -9.54 9.62
CA ILE A 336 13.19 -8.75 8.48
C ILE A 336 12.12 -7.77 7.99
N GLY A 337 12.54 -6.51 7.80
CA GLY A 337 11.67 -5.41 7.38
C GLY A 337 12.19 -4.72 6.13
N VAL A 338 11.26 -4.13 5.38
CA VAL A 338 11.49 -3.38 4.16
C VAL A 338 10.77 -2.04 4.25
N ALA A 339 11.48 -0.95 3.94
CA ALA A 339 10.90 0.37 3.71
C ALA A 339 11.19 0.80 2.27
N ILE A 340 10.19 1.37 1.59
CA ILE A 340 10.32 1.90 0.23
C ILE A 340 9.74 3.30 0.17
N GLY A 341 10.42 4.20 -0.52
CA GLY A 341 9.93 5.53 -0.89
C GLY A 341 9.99 5.74 -2.39
N ALA A 342 9.06 6.52 -2.93
CA ALA A 342 9.12 7.02 -4.30
C ALA A 342 8.58 8.45 -4.38
N ASN A 343 9.19 9.29 -5.22
CA ASN A 343 8.76 10.68 -5.44
C ASN A 343 7.71 10.82 -6.55
N ALA A 344 6.85 9.81 -6.67
CA ALA A 344 5.65 9.82 -7.49
C ALA A 344 4.73 8.67 -7.05
N THR A 345 3.57 8.56 -7.68
CA THR A 345 2.76 7.33 -7.66
C THR A 345 3.17 6.44 -8.85
N PRO A 346 3.90 5.33 -8.64
CA PRO A 346 4.28 4.40 -9.70
C PRO A 346 3.08 3.59 -10.21
N GLU A 347 3.19 3.05 -11.45
CA GLU A 347 2.22 2.08 -11.98
C GLU A 347 2.05 0.88 -11.04
N VAL A 348 3.16 0.36 -10.52
CA VAL A 348 3.17 -0.70 -9.51
C VAL A 348 3.39 -0.09 -8.13
N HIS A 349 2.31 0.02 -7.36
CA HIS A 349 2.35 0.61 -6.02
C HIS A 349 3.36 -0.10 -5.10
N PRO A 350 4.10 0.62 -4.24
CA PRO A 350 5.06 0.02 -3.30
C PRO A 350 4.49 -1.07 -2.37
N MET A 351 3.17 -1.07 -2.14
CA MET A 351 2.43 -2.15 -1.46
C MET A 351 2.58 -3.53 -2.10
N TYR A 352 2.89 -3.61 -3.39
CA TYR A 352 3.18 -4.87 -4.06
C TYR A 352 4.68 -5.12 -4.16
N VAL A 353 5.46 -4.05 -4.35
CA VAL A 353 6.92 -4.12 -4.46
C VAL A 353 7.56 -4.59 -3.16
N GLY A 354 7.15 -4.06 -2.00
CA GLY A 354 7.67 -4.42 -0.69
C GLY A 354 7.57 -5.92 -0.38
N PRO A 355 6.38 -6.53 -0.46
CA PRO A 355 6.22 -7.98 -0.30
C PRO A 355 7.00 -8.80 -1.33
N ALA A 356 7.19 -8.29 -2.56
CA ALA A 356 8.02 -8.97 -3.55
C ALA A 356 9.52 -8.91 -3.21
N VAL A 357 10.00 -7.80 -2.63
CA VAL A 357 11.36 -7.72 -2.08
C VAL A 357 11.53 -8.74 -0.96
N LEU A 358 10.58 -8.82 -0.02
CA LEU A 358 10.57 -9.86 1.03
C LEU A 358 10.57 -11.28 0.43
N ALA A 359 9.80 -11.53 -0.63
CA ALA A 359 9.82 -12.81 -1.35
C ALA A 359 11.19 -13.14 -1.96
N ILE A 360 11.85 -12.17 -2.59
CA ILE A 360 13.21 -12.34 -3.15
C ILE A 360 14.21 -12.67 -2.03
N LEU A 361 14.11 -11.98 -0.89
CA LEU A 361 14.95 -12.22 0.29
C LEU A 361 14.73 -13.61 0.91
N SER A 362 13.53 -14.18 0.74
CA SER A 362 13.17 -15.58 1.07
C SER A 362 13.52 -16.61 0.00
N GLY A 363 14.25 -16.20 -1.05
CA GLY A 363 14.62 -17.07 -2.16
C GLY A 363 13.45 -17.45 -3.08
N ARG A 364 12.30 -16.77 -2.98
CA ARG A 364 11.14 -16.95 -3.85
C ARG A 364 11.20 -15.99 -5.05
N ARG A 365 10.26 -16.15 -5.99
CA ARG A 365 10.04 -15.22 -7.11
C ARG A 365 9.07 -14.11 -6.68
N PRO A 366 9.07 -12.95 -7.36
CA PRO A 366 8.05 -11.91 -7.14
C PRO A 366 6.61 -12.42 -7.26
N SER A 367 6.36 -13.43 -8.10
CA SER A 367 5.04 -14.10 -8.22
C SER A 367 4.60 -14.90 -7.00
N ALA A 368 5.35 -14.88 -5.90
CA ALA A 368 4.79 -15.23 -4.59
C ALA A 368 3.76 -14.18 -4.10
N VAL A 369 3.79 -12.96 -4.64
CA VAL A 369 2.77 -11.93 -4.41
C VAL A 369 1.69 -12.09 -5.48
N PRO A 370 0.39 -12.22 -5.11
CA PRO A 370 -0.70 -12.42 -6.06
C PRO A 370 -0.75 -11.41 -7.20
N PHE A 371 -0.41 -10.14 -6.94
CA PHE A 371 -0.32 -9.10 -7.97
C PHE A 371 0.60 -9.50 -9.14
N PHE A 372 1.83 -9.93 -8.84
CA PHE A 372 2.78 -10.34 -9.88
C PHE A 372 2.41 -11.70 -10.48
N ALA A 373 1.83 -12.59 -9.68
CA ALA A 373 1.37 -13.89 -10.16
C ALA A 373 0.26 -13.76 -11.21
N LEU A 374 -0.72 -12.88 -10.97
CA LEU A 374 -1.82 -12.63 -11.89
C LEU A 374 -1.36 -11.92 -13.16
N ARG A 375 -0.42 -10.98 -13.08
CA ARG A 375 0.19 -10.38 -14.29
C ARG A 375 0.97 -11.43 -15.10
N GLU A 376 1.82 -12.24 -14.45
CA GLU A 376 2.51 -13.37 -15.09
C GLU A 376 1.52 -14.34 -15.76
N LYS A 377 0.38 -14.63 -15.12
CA LYS A 377 -0.69 -15.48 -15.68
C LYS A 377 -1.29 -14.87 -16.95
N VAL A 378 -1.65 -13.59 -16.91
CA VAL A 378 -2.30 -12.88 -18.02
C VAL A 378 -1.32 -12.69 -19.19
N ASP A 379 -0.08 -12.32 -18.92
CA ASP A 379 0.96 -12.14 -19.95
C ASP A 379 1.21 -13.43 -20.74
N ARG A 380 1.08 -14.61 -20.09
CA ARG A 380 1.23 -15.91 -20.75
C ARG A 380 0.14 -16.23 -21.76
N ILE A 381 -1.08 -15.71 -21.55
CA ILE A 381 -2.23 -15.97 -22.41
C ILE A 381 -2.48 -14.85 -23.42
N ALA A 382 -1.83 -13.70 -23.27
CA ALA A 382 -1.95 -12.57 -24.18
C ALA A 382 -1.55 -12.94 -25.62
N GLY A 383 -2.24 -12.35 -26.58
CA GLY A 383 -1.95 -12.49 -28.00
C GLY A 383 -3.16 -12.91 -28.85
N VAL A 384 -2.88 -13.14 -30.14
CA VAL A 384 -3.88 -13.47 -31.15
C VAL A 384 -3.97 -14.98 -31.33
N TYR A 385 -5.20 -15.50 -31.34
CA TYR A 385 -5.55 -16.90 -31.50
C TYR A 385 -6.43 -17.12 -32.72
N GLU A 386 -6.16 -18.19 -33.45
CA GLU A 386 -6.88 -18.50 -34.69
C GLU A 386 -7.51 -19.89 -34.67
N SER A 387 -8.69 -20.00 -35.27
CA SER A 387 -9.28 -21.29 -35.59
C SER A 387 -8.60 -21.95 -36.81
N HIS A 388 -9.10 -23.11 -37.22
CA HIS A 388 -8.64 -23.80 -38.41
C HIS A 388 -8.64 -22.85 -39.63
N ARG A 389 -7.45 -22.67 -40.24
CA ARG A 389 -7.21 -21.78 -41.39
C ARG A 389 -7.54 -20.31 -41.15
N GLY A 390 -7.52 -19.83 -39.91
CA GLY A 390 -7.76 -18.41 -39.60
C GLY A 390 -9.19 -17.94 -39.90
N LEU A 391 -10.16 -18.86 -39.92
CA LEU A 391 -11.56 -18.52 -40.24
C LEU A 391 -12.25 -17.70 -39.15
N VAL A 392 -11.70 -17.76 -37.94
CA VAL A 392 -12.12 -16.99 -36.78
C VAL A 392 -10.86 -16.66 -36.01
N GLU A 393 -10.76 -15.40 -35.64
CA GLU A 393 -9.70 -14.84 -34.82
C GLU A 393 -10.28 -14.47 -33.46
N ALA A 394 -9.46 -14.62 -32.43
CA ALA A 394 -9.70 -14.06 -31.12
C ALA A 394 -8.43 -13.38 -30.62
N GLU A 395 -8.59 -12.24 -29.95
CA GLU A 395 -7.49 -11.50 -29.35
C GLU A 395 -7.65 -11.50 -27.84
N VAL A 396 -6.56 -11.77 -27.11
CA VAL A 396 -6.51 -11.70 -25.66
C VAL A 396 -5.58 -10.56 -25.27
N GLU A 397 -6.14 -9.55 -24.62
CA GLU A 397 -5.41 -8.37 -24.17
C GLU A 397 -5.35 -8.32 -22.63
N PRO A 398 -4.17 -8.08 -22.05
CA PRO A 398 -4.04 -7.86 -20.61
C PRO A 398 -4.86 -6.67 -20.11
N ALA A 399 -5.52 -6.86 -18.96
CA ALA A 399 -6.26 -5.83 -18.25
C ALA A 399 -5.97 -5.95 -16.75
N GLY A 400 -4.78 -5.51 -16.33
CA GLY A 400 -4.31 -5.67 -14.95
C GLY A 400 -4.10 -7.14 -14.58
N GLY A 401 -4.77 -7.60 -13.51
CA GLY A 401 -4.79 -9.02 -13.11
C GLY A 401 -5.84 -9.88 -13.84
N THR A 402 -6.50 -9.31 -14.85
CA THR A 402 -7.52 -9.97 -15.68
C THR A 402 -7.16 -9.82 -17.16
N ALA A 403 -7.98 -10.35 -18.06
CA ALA A 403 -7.80 -10.15 -19.50
C ALA A 403 -9.13 -9.86 -20.20
N THR A 404 -9.06 -9.24 -21.37
CA THR A 404 -10.19 -9.11 -22.29
C THR A 404 -10.00 -10.08 -23.44
N LEU A 405 -11.02 -10.88 -23.75
CA LEU A 405 -11.08 -11.73 -24.93
C LEU A 405 -12.04 -11.12 -25.95
N SER A 406 -11.51 -10.78 -27.13
CA SER A 406 -12.25 -10.20 -28.25
C SER A 406 -12.39 -11.23 -29.37
N MET A 407 -13.62 -11.63 -29.71
CA MET A 407 -13.88 -12.66 -30.74
C MET A 407 -15.29 -12.49 -31.35
N LEU A 408 -15.40 -12.55 -32.68
CA LEU A 408 -16.69 -12.46 -33.41
C LEU A 408 -17.51 -11.21 -33.04
N ASP A 409 -16.86 -10.03 -33.04
CA ASP A 409 -17.44 -8.73 -32.65
C ASP A 409 -18.04 -8.71 -31.23
N ARG A 410 -17.50 -9.53 -30.33
CA ARG A 410 -17.88 -9.61 -28.91
C ARG A 410 -16.65 -9.57 -28.03
N GLU A 411 -16.81 -8.93 -26.88
CA GLU A 411 -15.80 -8.87 -25.83
C GLU A 411 -16.27 -9.67 -24.61
N PHE A 412 -15.32 -10.34 -23.96
CA PHE A 412 -15.53 -11.14 -22.77
C PHE A 412 -14.46 -10.78 -21.74
N SER A 413 -14.87 -10.34 -20.55
CA SER A 413 -13.95 -10.18 -19.42
C SER A 413 -13.58 -11.56 -18.87
N LEU A 414 -12.28 -11.82 -18.77
CA LEU A 414 -11.71 -13.06 -18.25
C LEU A 414 -11.22 -12.85 -16.82
N HIS A 415 -11.88 -13.49 -15.87
CA HIS A 415 -11.52 -13.45 -14.46
C HIS A 415 -10.74 -14.72 -14.09
N PRO A 416 -9.55 -14.61 -13.48
CA PRO A 416 -8.77 -15.78 -13.07
C PRO A 416 -9.50 -16.55 -11.96
N THR A 417 -9.46 -17.88 -12.01
CA THR A 417 -10.07 -18.73 -10.97
C THR A 417 -9.14 -19.01 -9.80
N SER A 418 -7.86 -18.67 -9.92
CA SER A 418 -6.82 -18.84 -8.91
C SER A 418 -5.70 -17.83 -9.10
N THR A 419 -4.85 -17.64 -8.09
CA THR A 419 -3.64 -16.81 -8.18
C THR A 419 -2.41 -17.58 -8.69
N ASP A 420 -2.48 -18.91 -8.81
CA ASP A 420 -1.37 -19.74 -9.30
C ASP A 420 -1.04 -19.37 -10.75
N PRO A 421 0.16 -18.83 -11.06
CA PRO A 421 0.49 -18.38 -12.41
C PRO A 421 0.53 -19.51 -13.44
N ASP A 422 0.59 -20.78 -13.02
CA ASP A 422 0.60 -21.96 -13.87
C ASP A 422 -0.81 -22.51 -14.18
N ASP A 423 -1.82 -22.15 -13.39
CA ASP A 423 -3.22 -22.47 -13.66
C ASP A 423 -3.84 -21.44 -14.62
N LEU A 424 -3.81 -21.73 -15.92
CA LEU A 424 -4.32 -20.82 -16.94
C LEU A 424 -5.84 -20.94 -17.17
N THR A 425 -6.59 -21.19 -16.10
CA THR A 425 -8.05 -21.26 -16.10
C THR A 425 -8.65 -19.90 -15.71
N PHE A 426 -9.65 -19.49 -16.48
CA PHE A 426 -10.40 -18.27 -16.29
C PHE A 426 -11.90 -18.56 -16.36
N GLU A 427 -12.72 -17.62 -15.89
CA GLU A 427 -14.16 -17.60 -16.08
C GLU A 427 -14.62 -16.27 -16.69
N THR A 428 -15.70 -16.33 -17.46
CA THR A 428 -16.42 -15.14 -17.93
C THR A 428 -17.90 -15.26 -17.61
N VAL A 429 -18.60 -14.13 -17.53
CA VAL A 429 -20.06 -14.09 -17.36
C VAL A 429 -20.69 -13.64 -18.67
N THR A 430 -21.49 -14.52 -19.27
CA THR A 430 -22.19 -14.19 -20.52
C THR A 430 -23.33 -13.20 -20.29
N ALA A 431 -23.83 -12.59 -21.37
CA ALA A 431 -25.03 -11.73 -21.33
C ALA A 431 -26.30 -12.45 -20.81
N ALA A 432 -26.30 -13.79 -20.77
CA ALA A 432 -27.37 -14.58 -20.16
C ALA A 432 -27.17 -14.82 -18.65
N GLY A 433 -26.11 -14.29 -18.05
CA GLY A 433 -25.74 -14.50 -16.65
C GLY A 433 -25.10 -15.86 -16.36
N ALA A 434 -24.77 -16.65 -17.39
CA ALA A 434 -24.08 -17.93 -17.20
C ALA A 434 -22.58 -17.70 -17.01
N ARG A 435 -22.00 -18.34 -16.00
CA ARG A 435 -20.54 -18.49 -15.84
C ARG A 435 -20.04 -19.55 -16.81
N GLU A 436 -19.06 -19.21 -17.63
CA GLU A 436 -18.44 -20.12 -18.59
C GLU A 436 -16.93 -20.16 -18.38
N PRO A 437 -16.31 -21.35 -18.35
CA PRO A 437 -14.87 -21.48 -18.27
C PRO A 437 -14.20 -21.07 -19.59
N VAL A 438 -13.04 -20.45 -19.46
CA VAL A 438 -12.11 -20.12 -20.54
C VAL A 438 -10.77 -20.73 -20.15
N GLU A 439 -10.33 -21.73 -20.92
CA GLU A 439 -9.13 -22.50 -20.59
C GLU A 439 -8.04 -22.21 -21.61
N PHE A 440 -6.83 -21.94 -21.11
CA PHE A 440 -5.62 -21.91 -21.92
C PHE A 440 -4.74 -23.10 -21.55
N GLY A 441 -4.05 -23.67 -22.53
CA GLY A 441 -3.17 -24.80 -22.25
C GLY A 441 -2.15 -25.07 -23.33
N PRO A 442 -1.04 -25.73 -22.99
CA PRO A 442 -0.02 -26.06 -23.97
C PRO A 442 -0.57 -27.02 -25.02
N THR A 443 -0.15 -26.82 -26.26
CA THR A 443 -0.27 -27.85 -27.30
C THR A 443 0.91 -28.81 -27.20
N GLY A 444 0.75 -30.04 -27.70
CA GLY A 444 1.85 -31.01 -27.78
C GLY A 444 3.04 -30.57 -28.65
N GLU A 445 2.91 -29.45 -29.36
CA GLU A 445 3.90 -28.87 -30.28
C GLU A 445 4.48 -27.53 -29.77
N GLY A 446 4.27 -27.19 -28.49
CA GLY A 446 4.86 -25.99 -27.87
C GLY A 446 4.07 -24.69 -28.05
N GLY A 447 2.86 -24.76 -28.60
CA GLY A 447 1.93 -23.63 -28.71
C GLY A 447 0.97 -23.51 -27.54
N VAL A 448 0.10 -22.50 -27.56
CA VAL A 448 -0.99 -22.30 -26.58
C VAL A 448 -2.34 -22.42 -27.29
N ASP A 449 -3.19 -23.32 -26.79
CA ASP A 449 -4.59 -23.43 -27.19
C ASP A 449 -5.46 -22.54 -26.29
N LEU A 450 -6.43 -21.84 -26.87
CA LEU A 450 -7.58 -21.24 -26.20
C LEU A 450 -8.81 -22.12 -26.44
N ARG A 451 -9.45 -22.57 -25.37
CA ARG A 451 -10.74 -23.29 -25.39
C ARG A 451 -11.82 -22.43 -24.78
N PHE A 452 -12.83 -22.11 -25.58
CA PHE A 452 -13.96 -21.31 -25.13
C PHE A 452 -15.23 -21.70 -25.89
N GLN A 453 -16.28 -22.07 -25.15
CA GLN A 453 -17.53 -22.58 -25.72
C GLN A 453 -17.28 -23.73 -26.71
N ARG A 454 -17.67 -23.55 -27.98
CA ARG A 454 -17.46 -24.51 -29.06
C ARG A 454 -16.11 -24.36 -29.77
N TRP A 455 -15.32 -23.37 -29.39
CA TRP A 455 -14.11 -22.98 -30.09
C TRP A 455 -12.86 -23.56 -29.43
N ARG A 456 -11.96 -24.02 -30.30
CA ARG A 456 -10.56 -24.29 -29.98
C ARG A 456 -9.71 -23.48 -30.96
N LEU A 457 -8.91 -22.56 -30.44
CA LEU A 457 -8.09 -21.64 -31.20
C LEU A 457 -6.62 -21.83 -30.80
N GLN A 458 -5.69 -21.60 -31.72
CA GLN A 458 -4.25 -21.72 -31.51
C GLN A 458 -3.58 -20.37 -31.61
N ARG A 459 -2.63 -20.08 -30.72
CA ARG A 459 -1.89 -18.81 -30.73
C ARG A 459 -1.09 -18.66 -32.02
N ALA A 460 -1.29 -17.56 -32.74
CA ALA A 460 -0.83 -17.37 -34.11
C ALA A 460 0.71 -17.36 -34.24
N ASP A 461 1.41 -16.84 -33.24
CA ASP A 461 2.88 -16.79 -33.12
C ASP A 461 3.54 -18.16 -32.89
N THR A 462 2.75 -19.19 -32.52
CA THR A 462 3.24 -20.54 -32.21
C THR A 462 2.97 -21.57 -33.30
N ARG A 463 2.43 -21.17 -34.46
CA ARG A 463 2.36 -22.06 -35.63
C ARG A 463 3.78 -22.35 -36.14
N LEU A 464 4.26 -23.56 -35.87
CA LEU A 464 5.27 -24.16 -36.73
C LEU A 464 4.67 -24.21 -38.14
N GLU A 465 5.34 -23.61 -39.12
CA GLU A 465 4.95 -23.80 -40.52
C GLU A 465 4.88 -25.30 -40.79
N PRO A 466 3.78 -25.82 -41.36
CA PRO A 466 3.73 -27.23 -41.71
C PRO A 466 4.87 -27.52 -42.66
N ASP A 467 5.73 -28.46 -42.27
CA ASP A 467 6.83 -28.97 -43.08
C ASP A 467 6.27 -29.36 -44.45
N HIS A 468 6.51 -28.50 -45.44
CA HIS A 468 6.14 -28.74 -46.83
C HIS A 468 7.11 -29.77 -47.43
N HIS A 469 7.06 -31.00 -46.93
CA HIS A 469 7.60 -32.16 -47.61
C HIS A 469 6.45 -32.96 -48.21
N GLY A 470 6.32 -32.80 -49.54
CA GLY A 470 5.29 -33.43 -50.37
C GLY A 470 5.63 -34.82 -50.88
#